data_AF-A0ABD5IQI7-F1
#
_entry.id   AF-A0ABD5IQI7-F1
#
_cell.length_a   1.000
_cell.length_b   1.000
_cell.length_c   1.000
_cell.angle_alpha   90.00
_cell.angle_beta   90.00
_cell.angle_gamma   90.00
#
_symmetry.space_group_name_H-M   'P 1'
#
loop_
_entity.id
_entity.type
_entity.pdbx_description
1 polymer ?
#
loop_
_entity_poly.entity_id
_entity_poly.type
_entity_poly.pdbx_seq_one_letter_code
_entity_poly.pdbx_strand_id
1 'polypeptide(L)'
;MTTTMGFDSKGNVRRSPWRLNALVCCMALAGYAQAAPHEVNGQAGDPASWRSAEFNANWGLGAIHADEAYAAGYTGKGQKVGIFDTPVNRHPEFAGDGKLINVVTEGYRAYTDPHRPGINAGDRFYFDGTFHFYSGSQGMLSNHGVHVAGISAANRDGVGMHGVAFDSQVISVDNDNDGPAYGEFLGLDGAVTNAGWQAMINSGARVINNSWGVSIPDFLSDGGRDPNALHFELQDAQEQFDQVKPLLGSLAGAGYQGAIDAARKNILVLFAAGNDGNYNQPDVISGLAYFVPDIAPNWLSVASVAQDAASTNSVPYTISSFSSRCGYTASFCVSSPGSKIYSTVANGSDPANLVSDYGNKNGTSMATPHVTGAVAVLLQRFPYMTSAQIADVLKTTATDMGAPGIDALYGWGMINLGKAINGPGMFYTVEDIPAEFRIPDPTGVAYGPTQFVANIPGRGAEVDAGTLHARKCDDFHCGWEIYSNNISGHGGLTKEGAGILELTGTNTYAGPTLVNQGRLAVNGSVTSAVSVQNGGIVGGSGTVGSLTARQGGTVAPGNSIGTLNVAGNVSFEPGSRYAVEVGPNGQSDRIQSSGSATIGGGEVAVTLENSPNLLTQSEVR
;
A
#
# COMPACT_ATOMS: atom_id res chain seq x y z
N MET A 1 -57.93 36.47 -11.75
CA MET A 1 -59.21 36.05 -11.15
C MET A 1 -58.96 35.76 -9.67
N THR A 2 -59.15 36.78 -8.84
CA THR A 2 -60.14 36.85 -7.72
C THR A 2 -59.70 36.05 -6.48
N THR A 3 -58.90 36.64 -5.56
CA THR A 3 -59.30 37.34 -4.29
C THR A 3 -60.20 36.49 -3.39
N THR A 4 -59.84 36.18 -2.14
CA THR A 4 -60.21 37.01 -0.96
C THR A 4 -59.37 36.75 0.30
N MET A 5 -58.95 37.85 0.96
CA MET A 5 -58.61 37.95 2.39
C MET A 5 -59.79 38.64 3.12
N GLY A 6 -59.98 38.35 4.41
CA GLY A 6 -60.91 39.07 5.31
C GLY A 6 -60.42 39.06 6.76
N PHE A 7 -60.45 40.25 7.40
CA PHE A 7 -60.04 40.58 8.77
C PHE A 7 -61.25 40.63 9.75
N ASP A 8 -60.97 40.55 11.07
CA ASP A 8 -61.61 41.36 12.15
C ASP A 8 -60.68 41.29 13.39
N SER A 9 -60.11 42.33 14.04
CA SER A 9 -60.52 43.58 14.71
C SER A 9 -61.12 43.42 16.12
N LYS A 10 -60.39 43.96 17.14
CA LYS A 10 -60.76 44.31 18.55
C LYS A 10 -60.34 43.37 19.72
N GLY A 11 -59.14 43.63 20.26
CA GLY A 11 -58.84 43.97 21.68
C GLY A 11 -59.31 43.14 22.90
N ASN A 12 -58.32 42.71 23.72
CA ASN A 12 -58.30 42.52 25.19
C ASN A 12 -58.46 41.12 25.85
N VAL A 13 -57.29 40.49 26.15
CA VAL A 13 -56.66 40.18 27.48
C VAL A 13 -57.48 39.62 28.68
N ARG A 14 -57.05 38.41 29.13
CA ARG A 14 -56.80 37.86 30.51
C ARG A 14 -57.78 36.89 31.24
N ARG A 15 -57.14 35.79 31.69
CA ARG A 15 -57.18 35.05 32.99
C ARG A 15 -58.12 33.82 33.16
N SER A 16 -57.50 32.62 33.15
CA SER A 16 -57.34 31.60 34.24
C SER A 16 -58.49 31.47 35.26
N PRO A 17 -58.96 30.26 35.70
CA PRO A 17 -58.09 29.33 36.47
C PRO A 17 -58.42 27.80 36.53
N TRP A 18 -57.35 27.02 36.81
CA TRP A 18 -57.18 25.94 37.81
C TRP A 18 -58.12 24.69 37.87
N ARG A 19 -57.47 23.52 37.64
CA ARG A 19 -57.37 22.30 38.50
C ARG A 19 -58.67 21.50 38.81
N LEU A 20 -58.75 20.16 38.94
CA LEU A 20 -57.83 19.04 39.15
C LEU A 20 -58.63 17.70 39.00
N ASN A 21 -58.00 16.61 38.54
CA ASN A 21 -58.20 15.17 38.91
C ASN A 21 -59.53 14.44 38.56
N ALA A 22 -59.60 13.15 38.18
CA ALA A 22 -58.65 12.03 38.12
C ALA A 22 -59.26 10.78 37.40
N LEU A 23 -58.44 9.73 37.28
CA LEU A 23 -58.62 8.33 36.81
C LEU A 23 -58.53 8.11 35.29
N VAL A 24 -57.37 7.74 34.74
CA VAL A 24 -56.60 6.47 34.83
C VAL A 24 -57.33 5.28 34.18
N CYS A 25 -56.90 4.95 32.97
CA CYS A 25 -56.97 3.60 32.44
C CYS A 25 -55.66 3.33 31.67
N CYS A 26 -54.87 2.38 32.18
CA CYS A 26 -53.60 1.95 31.63
C CYS A 26 -53.80 1.20 30.30
N MET A 27 -53.08 1.60 29.26
CA MET A 27 -52.71 0.70 28.16
C MET A 27 -51.23 0.93 27.81
N ALA A 28 -50.53 -0.19 27.64
CA ALA A 28 -49.08 -0.30 27.60
C ALA A 28 -48.44 0.47 26.44
N LEU A 29 -47.47 1.32 26.75
CA LEU A 29 -46.46 1.78 25.82
C LEU A 29 -45.26 0.83 25.94
N ALA A 30 -45.17 -0.13 25.03
CA ALA A 30 -43.89 -0.73 24.70
C ALA A 30 -43.07 0.35 24.00
N GLY A 31 -41.99 0.79 24.65
CA GLY A 31 -41.07 1.77 24.10
C GLY A 31 -40.44 1.22 22.83
N TYR A 32 -40.70 1.87 21.70
CA TYR A 32 -39.75 1.86 20.60
C TYR A 32 -38.58 2.72 21.04
N ALA A 33 -37.56 2.08 21.63
CA ALA A 33 -36.23 2.65 21.59
C ALA A 33 -35.84 2.68 20.10
N GLN A 34 -35.96 3.83 19.45
CA GLN A 34 -35.22 4.06 18.22
C GLN A 34 -33.75 3.98 18.62
N ALA A 35 -33.08 2.89 18.23
CA ALA A 35 -31.64 2.83 18.26
C ALA A 35 -31.12 4.09 17.56
N ALA A 36 -30.23 4.84 18.21
CA ALA A 36 -29.49 5.90 17.56
C ALA A 36 -28.84 5.32 16.29
N PRO A 37 -28.82 6.03 15.15
CA PRO A 37 -28.11 5.56 13.98
C PRO A 37 -26.67 5.21 14.40
N HIS A 38 -26.26 3.96 14.16
CA HIS A 38 -24.89 3.55 14.39
C HIS A 38 -24.01 4.47 13.55
N GLU A 39 -23.13 5.25 14.18
CA GLU A 39 -22.11 5.98 13.42
C GLU A 39 -21.17 4.94 12.81
N VAL A 40 -21.38 4.62 11.54
CA VAL A 40 -20.50 3.76 10.72
C VAL A 40 -19.17 4.49 10.42
N ASN A 41 -19.16 5.82 10.60
CA ASN A 41 -18.03 6.69 10.30
C ASN A 41 -17.27 7.07 11.58
N GLY A 42 -15.94 6.91 11.56
CA GLY A 42 -15.08 7.50 12.58
C GLY A 42 -14.93 9.01 12.39
N GLN A 43 -14.32 9.66 13.38
CA GLN A 43 -13.99 11.08 13.38
C GLN A 43 -12.62 11.30 12.74
N ALA A 44 -12.54 12.32 11.87
CA ALA A 44 -11.28 12.70 11.24
C ALA A 44 -10.26 13.15 12.31
N GLY A 45 -9.01 12.68 12.18
CA GLY A 45 -7.93 12.97 13.12
C GLY A 45 -7.98 12.22 14.46
N ASP A 46 -8.99 11.38 14.71
CA ASP A 46 -9.08 10.54 15.91
C ASP A 46 -9.10 9.05 15.56
N PRO A 47 -7.94 8.36 15.53
CA PRO A 47 -7.87 6.92 15.26
C PRO A 47 -8.73 6.06 16.19
N ALA A 48 -8.90 6.45 17.45
CA ALA A 48 -9.66 5.64 18.40
C ALA A 48 -11.14 5.52 18.00
N SER A 49 -11.70 6.56 17.39
CA SER A 49 -13.08 6.58 16.88
C SER A 49 -13.34 5.59 15.73
N TRP A 50 -12.30 5.09 15.06
CA TRP A 50 -12.42 4.15 13.94
C TRP A 50 -12.47 2.68 14.37
N ARG A 51 -12.19 2.39 15.64
CA ARG A 51 -12.12 1.04 16.23
C ARG A 51 -13.51 0.51 16.61
N SER A 52 -14.43 0.46 15.63
CA SER A 52 -15.79 -0.09 15.78
C SER A 52 -15.76 -1.60 16.08
N ALA A 53 -16.93 -2.19 16.37
CA ALA A 53 -17.06 -3.65 16.51
C ALA A 53 -16.59 -4.39 15.25
N GLU A 54 -16.97 -3.86 14.08
CA GLU A 54 -16.58 -4.35 12.75
C GLU A 54 -15.05 -4.26 12.52
N PHE A 55 -14.40 -3.16 12.94
CA PHE A 55 -12.94 -3.04 12.91
C PHE A 55 -12.27 -4.08 13.83
N ASN A 56 -12.78 -4.22 15.05
CA ASN A 56 -12.20 -5.12 16.05
C ASN A 56 -12.49 -6.61 15.76
N ALA A 57 -13.39 -6.91 14.82
CA ALA A 57 -13.68 -8.29 14.41
C ALA A 57 -12.46 -8.95 13.76
N ASN A 58 -11.62 -8.19 13.05
CA ASN A 58 -10.33 -8.63 12.54
C ASN A 58 -9.20 -7.87 13.24
N TRP A 59 -8.52 -8.55 14.18
CA TRP A 59 -7.40 -7.99 14.93
C TRP A 59 -6.26 -7.45 14.04
N GLY A 60 -6.13 -7.99 12.83
CA GLY A 60 -5.11 -7.59 11.87
C GLY A 60 -5.17 -6.11 11.50
N LEU A 61 -6.37 -5.51 11.50
CA LEU A 61 -6.55 -4.07 11.22
C LEU A 61 -5.86 -3.20 12.27
N GLY A 62 -6.00 -3.55 13.55
CA GLY A 62 -5.32 -2.87 14.64
C GLY A 62 -3.81 -3.12 14.64
N ALA A 63 -3.37 -4.34 14.29
CA ALA A 63 -1.95 -4.69 14.26
C ALA A 63 -1.16 -3.90 13.21
N ILE A 64 -1.78 -3.58 12.07
CA ILE A 64 -1.15 -2.80 11.01
C ILE A 64 -1.43 -1.29 11.15
N HIS A 65 -2.08 -0.84 12.22
CA HIS A 65 -2.44 0.57 12.44
C HIS A 65 -3.35 1.17 11.34
N ALA A 66 -4.31 0.41 10.84
CA ALA A 66 -5.20 0.88 9.76
C ALA A 66 -6.13 2.03 10.19
N ASP A 67 -6.46 2.10 11.48
CA ASP A 67 -7.25 3.17 12.08
C ASP A 67 -6.60 4.56 11.94
N GLU A 68 -5.27 4.64 11.94
CA GLU A 68 -4.54 5.89 11.71
C GLU A 68 -4.72 6.40 10.28
N ALA A 69 -4.73 5.49 9.29
CA ALA A 69 -5.01 5.84 7.90
C ALA A 69 -6.45 6.29 7.69
N TYR A 70 -7.42 5.62 8.34
CA TYR A 70 -8.82 6.02 8.25
C TYR A 70 -9.07 7.39 8.89
N ALA A 71 -8.46 7.66 10.05
CA ALA A 71 -8.51 8.97 10.68
C ALA A 71 -7.90 10.08 9.81
N ALA A 72 -6.90 9.75 8.99
CA ALA A 72 -6.34 10.65 8.00
C ALA A 72 -7.15 10.74 6.69
N GLY A 73 -8.23 9.97 6.55
CA GLY A 73 -9.16 10.01 5.42
C GLY A 73 -8.82 9.07 4.26
N TYR A 74 -7.91 8.10 4.46
CA TYR A 74 -7.51 7.14 3.44
C TYR A 74 -8.11 5.77 3.70
N THR A 75 -8.91 5.27 2.75
CA THR A 75 -9.77 4.09 2.89
C THR A 75 -9.65 3.15 1.68
N GLY A 76 -8.75 3.46 0.74
CA GLY A 76 -8.60 2.78 -0.55
C GLY A 76 -9.56 3.32 -1.63
N LYS A 77 -10.22 4.45 -1.38
CA LYS A 77 -11.21 5.02 -2.29
C LYS A 77 -10.60 5.31 -3.67
N GLY A 78 -11.33 4.88 -4.71
CA GLY A 78 -10.92 5.06 -6.11
C GLY A 78 -9.82 4.10 -6.56
N GLN A 79 -9.40 3.16 -5.71
CA GLN A 79 -8.43 2.12 -6.04
C GLN A 79 -9.11 0.78 -6.30
N LYS A 80 -8.39 -0.09 -7.00
CA LYS A 80 -8.79 -1.45 -7.35
C LYS A 80 -7.80 -2.43 -6.75
N VAL A 81 -8.29 -3.43 -6.01
CA VAL A 81 -7.51 -4.59 -5.57
C VAL A 81 -7.78 -5.76 -6.51
N GLY A 82 -6.74 -6.32 -7.11
CA GLY A 82 -6.84 -7.54 -7.91
C GLY A 82 -6.72 -8.77 -7.03
N ILE A 83 -7.69 -9.68 -7.08
CA ILE A 83 -7.71 -10.97 -6.37
C ILE A 83 -7.64 -12.08 -7.42
N PHE A 84 -6.45 -12.61 -7.67
CA PHE A 84 -6.26 -13.73 -8.60
C PHE A 84 -6.24 -15.01 -7.78
N ASP A 85 -7.42 -15.56 -7.58
CA ASP A 85 -7.69 -16.64 -6.64
C ASP A 85 -8.91 -17.39 -7.16
N THR A 86 -9.48 -18.20 -6.31
CA THR A 86 -10.75 -18.89 -6.50
C THR A 86 -11.92 -17.88 -6.46
N PRO A 87 -13.14 -18.22 -6.95
CA PRO A 87 -14.22 -17.24 -7.08
C PRO A 87 -14.54 -16.43 -5.82
N VAL A 88 -14.87 -15.15 -6.05
CA VAL A 88 -15.46 -14.26 -5.04
C VAL A 88 -16.96 -14.17 -5.31
N ASN A 89 -17.75 -14.43 -4.27
CA ASN A 89 -19.20 -14.48 -4.39
C ASN A 89 -19.86 -13.13 -4.12
N ARG A 90 -21.18 -13.09 -4.34
CA ARG A 90 -22.02 -11.95 -3.99
C ARG A 90 -22.32 -11.91 -2.48
N HIS A 91 -21.28 -11.93 -1.65
CA HIS A 91 -21.41 -11.66 -0.21
C HIS A 91 -22.01 -10.25 -0.02
N PRO A 92 -22.89 -10.01 0.97
CA PRO A 92 -23.41 -8.66 1.27
C PRO A 92 -22.32 -7.59 1.48
N GLU A 93 -21.18 -7.99 2.03
CA GLU A 93 -19.96 -7.16 2.17
C GLU A 93 -19.38 -6.63 0.85
N PHE A 94 -19.81 -7.18 -0.29
CA PHE A 94 -19.42 -6.69 -1.61
C PHE A 94 -20.59 -6.06 -2.36
N ALA A 95 -21.64 -5.66 -1.64
CA ALA A 95 -22.76 -4.91 -2.21
C ALA A 95 -22.32 -3.51 -2.67
N GLY A 96 -23.03 -2.97 -3.65
CA GLY A 96 -22.76 -1.66 -4.23
C GLY A 96 -22.30 -1.74 -5.68
N ASP A 97 -22.69 -0.76 -6.47
CA ASP A 97 -22.40 -0.71 -7.90
C ASP A 97 -20.88 -0.65 -8.13
N GLY A 98 -20.36 -1.66 -8.83
CA GLY A 98 -18.93 -1.77 -9.14
C GLY A 98 -18.04 -2.14 -7.94
N LYS A 99 -18.61 -2.54 -6.80
CA LYS A 99 -17.83 -2.98 -5.63
C LYS A 99 -17.05 -4.27 -5.92
N LEU A 100 -17.72 -5.28 -6.49
CA LEU A 100 -17.11 -6.51 -6.95
C LEU A 100 -17.29 -6.66 -8.46
N ILE A 101 -16.19 -6.92 -9.15
CA ILE A 101 -16.14 -7.18 -10.59
C ILE A 101 -15.46 -8.54 -10.78
N ASN A 102 -16.26 -9.56 -11.06
CA ASN A 102 -15.76 -10.86 -11.50
C ASN A 102 -15.50 -10.78 -13.01
N VAL A 103 -14.23 -10.80 -13.40
CA VAL A 103 -13.86 -10.71 -14.81
C VAL A 103 -14.00 -12.09 -15.44
N VAL A 104 -14.71 -12.14 -16.56
CA VAL A 104 -14.94 -13.41 -17.27
C VAL A 104 -13.65 -13.85 -17.98
N THR A 105 -13.24 -15.09 -17.75
CA THR A 105 -12.15 -15.75 -18.49
C THR A 105 -12.66 -17.06 -19.07
N GLU A 106 -12.31 -17.34 -20.34
CA GLU A 106 -12.72 -18.57 -21.00
C GLU A 106 -11.69 -19.03 -22.02
N GLY A 107 -11.74 -20.31 -22.37
CA GLY A 107 -10.84 -20.92 -23.33
C GLY A 107 -10.92 -22.43 -23.30
N TYR A 108 -9.85 -23.06 -23.78
CA TYR A 108 -9.67 -24.51 -23.74
C TYR A 108 -8.37 -24.82 -23.00
N ARG A 109 -8.43 -25.77 -22.08
CA ARG A 109 -7.30 -26.21 -21.28
C ARG A 109 -6.16 -26.73 -22.16
N ALA A 110 -4.93 -26.40 -21.78
CA ALA A 110 -3.73 -26.81 -22.50
C ALA A 110 -3.09 -28.07 -21.90
N TYR A 111 -3.50 -28.45 -20.68
CA TYR A 111 -2.87 -29.50 -19.90
C TYR A 111 -3.90 -30.54 -19.44
N THR A 112 -3.48 -31.80 -19.42
CA THR A 112 -4.22 -32.89 -18.75
C THR A 112 -3.54 -33.14 -17.42
N ASP A 113 -4.25 -32.95 -16.31
CA ASP A 113 -3.71 -33.18 -14.98
C ASP A 113 -3.75 -34.69 -14.65
N PRO A 114 -2.59 -35.36 -14.48
CA PRO A 114 -2.54 -36.78 -14.16
C PRO A 114 -3.01 -37.10 -12.74
N HIS A 115 -3.07 -36.11 -11.84
CA HIS A 115 -3.45 -36.26 -10.43
C HIS A 115 -4.90 -35.88 -10.16
N ARG A 116 -5.54 -35.13 -11.05
CA ARG A 116 -6.94 -34.68 -10.92
C ARG A 116 -7.81 -35.22 -12.04
N PRO A 117 -8.50 -36.37 -11.83
CA PRO A 117 -9.41 -36.94 -12.82
C PRO A 117 -10.51 -35.95 -13.21
N GLY A 118 -10.64 -35.65 -14.51
CA GLY A 118 -11.65 -34.71 -15.03
C GLY A 118 -11.09 -33.39 -15.55
N ILE A 119 -9.78 -33.18 -15.45
CA ILE A 119 -9.07 -32.05 -16.08
C ILE A 119 -8.27 -32.56 -17.26
N ASN A 120 -8.76 -32.33 -18.49
CA ASN A 120 -8.09 -32.77 -19.70
C ASN A 120 -7.77 -31.60 -20.64
N ALA A 121 -6.65 -31.72 -21.34
CA ALA A 121 -6.33 -30.84 -22.45
C ALA A 121 -7.47 -30.87 -23.49
N GLY A 122 -7.92 -29.69 -23.91
CA GLY A 122 -9.08 -29.52 -24.80
C GLY A 122 -10.42 -29.36 -24.09
N ASP A 123 -10.51 -29.55 -22.78
CA ASP A 123 -11.72 -29.22 -22.03
C ASP A 123 -11.96 -27.71 -22.02
N ARG A 124 -13.21 -27.30 -22.21
CA ARG A 124 -13.58 -25.87 -22.14
C ARG A 124 -13.58 -25.42 -20.68
N PHE A 125 -12.95 -24.30 -20.40
CA PHE A 125 -13.13 -23.56 -19.15
C PHE A 125 -13.91 -22.26 -19.39
N TYR A 126 -14.71 -21.88 -18.41
CA TYR A 126 -15.48 -20.63 -18.38
C TYR A 126 -15.67 -20.22 -16.93
N PHE A 127 -15.05 -19.11 -16.54
CA PHE A 127 -15.15 -18.57 -15.19
C PHE A 127 -15.77 -17.18 -15.26
N ASP A 128 -16.87 -16.98 -14.53
CA ASP A 128 -17.58 -15.70 -14.39
C ASP A 128 -17.75 -15.31 -12.90
N GLY A 129 -16.98 -15.97 -12.04
CA GLY A 129 -17.07 -15.87 -10.59
C GLY A 129 -18.25 -16.63 -9.98
N THR A 130 -18.95 -17.48 -10.74
CA THR A 130 -19.78 -18.52 -10.16
C THR A 130 -18.91 -19.56 -9.47
N PHE A 131 -19.32 -19.95 -8.26
CA PHE A 131 -18.64 -21.03 -7.56
C PHE A 131 -18.84 -22.35 -8.31
N HIS A 132 -17.79 -23.15 -8.29
CA HIS A 132 -17.79 -24.50 -8.83
C HIS A 132 -17.06 -25.42 -7.84
N PHE A 133 -17.31 -26.72 -7.96
CA PHE A 133 -16.50 -27.71 -7.26
C PHE A 133 -15.22 -27.90 -8.04
N TYR A 134 -14.09 -28.00 -7.34
CA TYR A 134 -12.85 -28.38 -8.00
C TYR A 134 -12.92 -29.84 -8.45
N SER A 135 -12.46 -30.08 -9.66
CA SER A 135 -12.17 -31.43 -10.12
C SER A 135 -11.09 -32.04 -9.22
N GLY A 136 -11.40 -33.15 -8.52
CA GLY A 136 -10.44 -33.86 -7.65
C GLY A 136 -10.39 -33.46 -6.17
N SER A 137 -11.12 -32.45 -5.69
CA SER A 137 -11.04 -31.98 -4.28
C SER A 137 -11.94 -32.72 -3.28
N GLN A 138 -12.42 -33.92 -3.60
CA GLN A 138 -13.41 -34.65 -2.79
C GLN A 138 -14.67 -33.83 -2.44
N GLY A 139 -15.08 -32.89 -3.29
CA GLY A 139 -16.29 -32.08 -3.07
C GLY A 139 -16.10 -30.87 -2.15
N MET A 140 -14.86 -30.42 -1.91
CA MET A 140 -14.62 -29.15 -1.22
C MET A 140 -15.01 -27.96 -2.10
N LEU A 141 -15.87 -27.10 -1.58
CA LEU A 141 -16.28 -25.85 -2.21
C LEU A 141 -15.18 -24.81 -2.17
N SER A 142 -15.05 -24.08 -3.27
CA SER A 142 -14.27 -22.86 -3.35
C SER A 142 -14.78 -21.84 -2.35
N ASN A 143 -13.98 -21.53 -1.32
CA ASN A 143 -14.30 -20.58 -0.25
C ASN A 143 -13.03 -19.83 0.21
N HIS A 144 -12.04 -19.76 -0.66
CA HIS A 144 -10.76 -19.16 -0.35
C HIS A 144 -10.72 -17.70 -0.81
N GLY A 145 -11.08 -17.46 -2.08
CA GLY A 145 -11.02 -16.13 -2.69
C GLY A 145 -11.96 -15.13 -2.05
N VAL A 146 -13.18 -15.56 -1.68
CA VAL A 146 -14.11 -14.73 -0.90
C VAL A 146 -13.50 -14.23 0.43
N HIS A 147 -12.72 -15.06 1.13
CA HIS A 147 -12.09 -14.68 2.40
C HIS A 147 -10.92 -13.73 2.17
N VAL A 148 -10.11 -14.00 1.14
CA VAL A 148 -9.02 -13.13 0.69
C VAL A 148 -9.55 -11.74 0.29
N ALA A 149 -10.62 -11.70 -0.52
CA ALA A 149 -11.27 -10.47 -0.94
C ALA A 149 -11.82 -9.68 0.25
N GLY A 150 -12.43 -10.36 1.23
CA GLY A 150 -12.99 -9.71 2.40
C GLY A 150 -11.94 -9.00 3.25
N ILE A 151 -10.80 -9.65 3.49
CA ILE A 151 -9.67 -9.03 4.21
C ILE A 151 -9.18 -7.78 3.48
N SER A 152 -9.09 -7.85 2.15
CA SER A 152 -8.58 -6.73 1.36
C SER A 152 -9.56 -5.55 1.33
N ALA A 153 -10.84 -5.79 1.08
CA ALA A 153 -11.79 -4.72 0.71
C ALA A 153 -13.27 -5.09 0.94
N ALA A 154 -13.65 -5.90 1.95
CA ALA A 154 -15.04 -5.93 2.41
C ALA A 154 -15.52 -4.51 2.78
N ASN A 155 -16.79 -4.20 2.55
CA ASN A 155 -17.39 -2.91 2.89
C ASN A 155 -17.28 -2.62 4.38
N ARG A 156 -17.38 -1.33 4.73
CA ARG A 156 -17.60 -0.89 6.10
C ARG A 156 -19.04 -0.45 6.24
N ASP A 157 -19.90 -1.33 6.72
CA ASP A 157 -21.35 -1.10 6.77
C ASP A 157 -21.95 -1.30 8.18
N GLY A 158 -21.11 -1.60 9.16
CA GLY A 158 -21.50 -1.83 10.55
C GLY A 158 -21.93 -3.28 10.84
N VAL A 159 -21.80 -4.21 9.89
CA VAL A 159 -22.09 -5.64 10.04
C VAL A 159 -20.81 -6.44 9.92
N GLY A 160 -20.66 -7.50 10.71
CA GLY A 160 -19.56 -8.46 10.54
C GLY A 160 -18.17 -7.86 10.68
N MET A 161 -17.47 -7.68 9.56
CA MET A 161 -16.10 -7.17 9.45
C MET A 161 -15.92 -6.37 8.16
N HIS A 162 -14.94 -5.47 8.15
CA HIS A 162 -14.56 -4.73 6.94
C HIS A 162 -13.13 -5.03 6.51
N GLY A 163 -12.83 -4.79 5.24
CA GLY A 163 -11.48 -4.93 4.69
C GLY A 163 -10.57 -3.77 5.05
N VAL A 164 -9.27 -3.93 4.81
CA VAL A 164 -8.27 -2.84 5.00
C VAL A 164 -8.58 -1.64 4.09
N ALA A 165 -8.99 -1.91 2.85
CA ALA A 165 -9.34 -0.90 1.85
C ALA A 165 -10.84 -0.96 1.54
N PHE A 166 -11.67 -0.70 2.55
CA PHE A 166 -13.12 -0.92 2.45
C PHE A 166 -13.84 -0.07 1.38
N ASP A 167 -13.23 1.01 0.88
CA ASP A 167 -13.75 1.81 -0.24
C ASP A 167 -13.16 1.45 -1.61
N SER A 168 -12.27 0.45 -1.68
CA SER A 168 -11.74 -0.06 -2.96
C SER A 168 -12.72 -0.97 -3.69
N GLN A 169 -12.57 -1.05 -5.01
CA GLN A 169 -13.21 -2.08 -5.83
C GLN A 169 -12.40 -3.37 -5.78
N VAL A 170 -13.08 -4.51 -5.75
CA VAL A 170 -12.49 -5.85 -5.88
C VAL A 170 -12.62 -6.29 -7.33
N ILE A 171 -11.47 -6.52 -7.99
CA ILE A 171 -11.41 -7.21 -9.27
C ILE A 171 -11.04 -8.66 -8.99
N SER A 172 -11.95 -9.59 -9.22
CA SER A 172 -11.70 -11.01 -9.04
C SER A 172 -11.52 -11.69 -10.39
N VAL A 173 -10.49 -12.51 -10.49
CA VAL A 173 -10.26 -13.42 -11.61
C VAL A 173 -10.07 -14.80 -11.01
N ASP A 174 -10.77 -15.76 -11.56
CA ASP A 174 -10.69 -17.15 -11.15
C ASP A 174 -9.40 -17.80 -11.70
N ASN A 175 -8.63 -18.42 -10.82
CA ASN A 175 -7.46 -19.22 -11.18
C ASN A 175 -7.74 -20.73 -11.16
N ASP A 176 -9.00 -21.14 -10.96
CA ASP A 176 -9.50 -22.52 -10.93
C ASP A 176 -8.97 -23.36 -9.75
N ASN A 177 -8.18 -22.76 -8.86
CA ASN A 177 -7.43 -23.46 -7.80
C ASN A 177 -6.62 -24.67 -8.31
N ASP A 178 -6.28 -24.68 -9.60
CA ASP A 178 -5.44 -25.67 -10.23
C ASP A 178 -3.98 -25.32 -9.99
N GLY A 179 -3.65 -25.02 -8.73
CA GLY A 179 -2.28 -25.01 -8.26
C GLY A 179 -1.69 -26.42 -8.40
N PRO A 180 -0.39 -26.53 -8.70
CA PRO A 180 0.21 -27.83 -8.93
C PRO A 180 0.13 -28.68 -7.68
N ALA A 181 -0.43 -29.88 -7.82
CA ALA A 181 -0.35 -30.88 -6.77
C ALA A 181 1.06 -31.50 -6.76
N TYR A 182 1.55 -31.89 -5.59
CA TYR A 182 2.71 -32.79 -5.43
C TYR A 182 4.06 -32.31 -5.99
N GLY A 183 4.35 -31.01 -5.94
CA GLY A 183 5.67 -30.48 -6.31
C GLY A 183 5.93 -30.42 -7.82
N GLU A 184 4.89 -30.50 -8.66
CA GLU A 184 5.02 -30.48 -10.11
C GLU A 184 4.95 -29.07 -10.71
N PHE A 185 6.04 -28.57 -11.29
CA PHE A 185 6.08 -27.22 -11.90
C PHE A 185 5.12 -27.01 -13.07
N LEU A 186 4.66 -28.09 -13.70
CA LEU A 186 3.75 -28.08 -14.84
C LEU A 186 2.26 -28.19 -14.45
N GLY A 187 1.94 -28.26 -13.15
CA GLY A 187 0.55 -28.46 -12.71
C GLY A 187 -0.37 -27.23 -12.86
N LEU A 188 0.16 -26.06 -13.26
CA LEU A 188 -0.66 -24.90 -13.62
C LEU A 188 -1.13 -25.03 -15.07
N ASP A 189 -2.44 -25.05 -15.33
CA ASP A 189 -2.92 -24.97 -16.70
C ASP A 189 -2.55 -23.61 -17.31
N GLY A 190 -1.67 -23.65 -18.32
CA GLY A 190 -1.15 -22.48 -18.99
C GLY A 190 -2.21 -21.61 -19.68
N ALA A 191 -3.29 -22.21 -20.19
CA ALA A 191 -4.35 -21.45 -20.85
C ALA A 191 -5.22 -20.70 -19.84
N VAL A 192 -5.58 -21.34 -18.73
CA VAL A 192 -6.33 -20.73 -17.62
C VAL A 192 -5.52 -19.57 -17.03
N THR A 193 -4.27 -19.84 -16.65
CA THR A 193 -3.40 -18.83 -16.02
C THR A 193 -3.06 -17.68 -16.97
N ASN A 194 -2.84 -17.93 -18.26
CA ASN A 194 -2.63 -16.87 -19.25
C ASN A 194 -3.87 -15.96 -19.37
N ALA A 195 -5.06 -16.55 -19.52
CA ALA A 195 -6.29 -15.77 -19.62
C ALA A 195 -6.50 -14.92 -18.36
N GLY A 196 -6.24 -15.50 -17.18
CA GLY A 196 -6.35 -14.81 -15.91
C GLY A 196 -5.37 -13.66 -15.73
N TRP A 197 -4.09 -13.86 -16.05
CA TRP A 197 -3.09 -12.78 -15.99
C TRP A 197 -3.39 -11.65 -16.98
N GLN A 198 -3.81 -11.97 -18.21
CA GLN A 198 -4.20 -10.94 -19.17
C GLN A 198 -5.43 -10.16 -18.67
N ALA A 199 -6.41 -10.83 -18.07
CA ALA A 199 -7.56 -10.16 -17.46
C ALA A 199 -7.13 -9.21 -16.33
N MET A 200 -6.24 -9.67 -15.43
CA MET A 200 -5.75 -8.86 -14.33
C MET A 200 -4.94 -7.64 -14.80
N ILE A 201 -4.01 -7.84 -15.73
CA ILE A 201 -3.18 -6.76 -16.28
C ILE A 201 -4.05 -5.67 -16.93
N ASN A 202 -5.12 -6.05 -17.61
CA ASN A 202 -6.01 -5.13 -18.32
C ASN A 202 -7.14 -4.56 -17.44
N SER A 203 -7.24 -4.98 -16.17
CA SER A 203 -8.30 -4.53 -15.26
C SER A 203 -8.12 -3.08 -14.75
N GLY A 204 -6.91 -2.55 -14.89
CA GLY A 204 -6.48 -1.28 -14.29
C GLY A 204 -6.13 -1.39 -12.80
N ALA A 205 -6.13 -2.59 -12.21
CA ALA A 205 -5.57 -2.81 -10.88
C ALA A 205 -4.07 -2.52 -10.88
N ARG A 206 -3.59 -1.89 -9.81
CA ARG A 206 -2.17 -1.56 -9.60
C ARG A 206 -1.50 -2.47 -8.57
N VAL A 207 -2.30 -3.34 -7.94
CA VAL A 207 -1.87 -4.37 -7.00
C VAL A 207 -2.66 -5.65 -7.26
N ILE A 208 -1.97 -6.79 -7.30
CA ILE A 208 -2.58 -8.11 -7.49
C ILE A 208 -2.14 -9.02 -6.34
N ASN A 209 -3.12 -9.53 -5.61
CA ASN A 209 -2.97 -10.56 -4.59
C ASN A 209 -2.97 -11.94 -5.24
N ASN A 210 -1.95 -12.75 -4.93
CA ASN A 210 -1.88 -14.16 -5.26
C ASN A 210 -1.70 -14.97 -3.98
N SER A 211 -2.74 -15.68 -3.59
CA SER A 211 -2.74 -16.55 -2.40
C SER A 211 -2.67 -18.03 -2.79
N TRP A 212 -1.89 -18.31 -3.84
CA TRP A 212 -1.57 -19.62 -4.39
C TRP A 212 -0.05 -19.71 -4.59
N GLY A 213 0.49 -20.93 -4.65
CA GLY A 213 1.91 -21.18 -4.77
C GLY A 213 2.17 -22.45 -5.58
N VAL A 214 3.43 -22.86 -5.63
CA VAL A 214 3.78 -24.19 -6.14
C VAL A 214 4.22 -25.07 -4.99
N SER A 215 3.63 -26.26 -4.88
CA SER A 215 3.95 -27.17 -3.79
C SER A 215 5.45 -27.43 -3.71
N ILE A 216 5.95 -27.58 -2.49
CA ILE A 216 7.28 -28.14 -2.24
C ILE A 216 7.16 -29.65 -2.04
N PRO A 217 8.24 -30.44 -2.20
CA PRO A 217 8.20 -31.87 -1.93
C PRO A 217 7.70 -32.22 -0.52
N ASP A 218 6.83 -33.24 -0.40
CA ASP A 218 6.19 -33.63 0.87
C ASP A 218 7.19 -33.89 2.01
N PHE A 219 8.34 -34.50 1.71
CA PHE A 219 9.36 -34.78 2.73
C PHE A 219 10.00 -33.52 3.33
N LEU A 220 9.92 -32.37 2.64
CA LEU A 220 10.33 -31.06 3.15
C LEU A 220 9.17 -30.35 3.85
N SER A 221 7.94 -30.45 3.30
CA SER A 221 6.74 -29.85 3.91
C SER A 221 6.42 -30.46 5.27
N ASP A 222 6.46 -31.79 5.39
CA ASP A 222 6.19 -32.52 6.63
C ASP A 222 7.19 -32.15 7.76
N GLY A 223 8.43 -31.81 7.37
CA GLY A 223 9.53 -31.45 8.26
C GLY A 223 9.60 -29.96 8.62
N GLY A 224 8.85 -29.08 7.96
CA GLY A 224 9.07 -27.62 8.03
C GLY A 224 8.79 -26.94 9.38
N ARG A 225 8.40 -27.70 10.40
CA ARG A 225 8.27 -27.25 11.79
C ARG A 225 9.35 -27.81 12.73
N ASP A 226 10.12 -28.79 12.29
CA ASP A 226 11.18 -29.42 13.08
C ASP A 226 12.55 -28.83 12.71
N PRO A 227 13.24 -28.10 13.60
CA PRO A 227 14.57 -27.56 13.31
C PRO A 227 15.61 -28.60 12.87
N ASN A 228 15.40 -29.90 13.16
CA ASN A 228 16.33 -30.97 12.84
C ASN A 228 15.99 -31.72 11.53
N ALA A 229 14.87 -31.39 10.88
CA ALA A 229 14.49 -31.96 9.59
C ALA A 229 15.22 -31.26 8.43
N LEU A 230 15.08 -31.81 7.22
CA LEU A 230 15.43 -31.11 6.00
C LEU A 230 14.39 -30.04 5.70
N HIS A 231 14.84 -28.91 5.17
CA HIS A 231 14.01 -27.75 4.85
C HIS A 231 14.17 -27.37 3.39
N PHE A 232 13.11 -26.78 2.84
CA PHE A 232 13.14 -26.14 1.54
C PHE A 232 13.92 -24.83 1.65
N GLU A 233 15.04 -24.77 0.93
CA GLU A 233 15.98 -23.65 0.93
C GLU A 233 16.13 -23.04 -0.47
N LEU A 234 17.00 -22.04 -0.58
CA LEU A 234 17.28 -21.37 -1.86
C LEU A 234 17.73 -22.34 -2.96
N GLN A 235 18.49 -23.38 -2.62
CA GLN A 235 18.95 -24.36 -3.61
C GLN A 235 17.77 -25.11 -4.24
N ASP A 236 16.74 -25.43 -3.46
CA ASP A 236 15.56 -26.14 -3.95
C ASP A 236 14.73 -25.20 -4.82
N ALA A 237 14.56 -23.94 -4.40
CA ALA A 237 13.93 -22.90 -5.22
C ALA A 237 14.67 -22.66 -6.55
N GLN A 238 16.00 -22.77 -6.57
CA GLN A 238 16.79 -22.72 -7.79
C GLN A 238 16.50 -23.91 -8.71
N GLU A 239 16.41 -25.14 -8.17
CA GLU A 239 16.01 -26.32 -8.95
C GLU A 239 14.61 -26.19 -9.52
N GLN A 240 13.68 -25.61 -8.76
CA GLN A 240 12.34 -25.26 -9.24
C GLN A 240 12.43 -24.25 -10.40
N PHE A 241 13.24 -23.20 -10.27
CA PHE A 241 13.39 -22.18 -11.30
C PHE A 241 14.06 -22.73 -12.57
N ASP A 242 15.03 -23.63 -12.45
CA ASP A 242 15.70 -24.25 -13.59
C ASP A 242 14.72 -25.04 -14.47
N GLN A 243 13.62 -25.54 -13.89
CA GLN A 243 12.52 -26.19 -14.60
C GLN A 243 11.55 -25.19 -15.25
N VAL A 244 11.29 -24.06 -14.58
CA VAL A 244 10.41 -22.99 -15.09
C VAL A 244 11.07 -22.21 -16.24
N LYS A 245 12.36 -21.91 -16.10
CA LYS A 245 13.13 -21.06 -17.03
C LYS A 245 12.97 -21.42 -18.52
N PRO A 246 13.07 -22.70 -18.96
CA PRO A 246 12.88 -23.05 -20.37
C PRO A 246 11.43 -22.91 -20.86
N LEU A 247 10.46 -22.79 -19.96
CA LEU A 247 9.04 -22.65 -20.29
C LEU A 247 8.60 -21.18 -20.43
N LEU A 248 9.39 -20.23 -19.93
CA LEU A 248 9.08 -18.80 -20.04
C LEU A 248 8.89 -18.38 -21.50
N GLY A 249 7.85 -17.60 -21.76
CA GLY A 249 7.41 -17.23 -23.11
C GLY A 249 6.61 -18.29 -23.87
N SER A 250 6.39 -19.48 -23.29
CA SER A 250 5.48 -20.50 -23.82
C SER A 250 4.15 -20.53 -23.06
N LEU A 251 3.14 -21.21 -23.61
CA LEU A 251 1.86 -21.39 -22.92
C LEU A 251 2.03 -22.18 -21.60
N ALA A 252 2.90 -23.19 -21.56
CA ALA A 252 3.14 -23.99 -20.35
C ALA A 252 3.77 -23.17 -19.21
N GLY A 253 4.53 -22.12 -19.53
CA GLY A 253 5.11 -21.19 -18.54
C GLY A 253 4.25 -19.96 -18.25
N ALA A 254 3.01 -19.90 -18.76
CA ALA A 254 2.22 -18.68 -18.73
C ALA A 254 1.83 -18.20 -17.32
N GLY A 255 1.72 -19.11 -16.35
CA GLY A 255 1.50 -18.76 -14.94
C GLY A 255 2.62 -17.89 -14.36
N TYR A 256 3.88 -18.18 -14.72
CA TYR A 256 5.04 -17.40 -14.31
C TYR A 256 5.25 -16.17 -15.21
N GLN A 257 5.13 -16.36 -16.52
CA GLN A 257 5.32 -15.27 -17.49
C GLN A 257 4.31 -14.14 -17.28
N GLY A 258 3.04 -14.45 -17.01
CA GLY A 258 2.02 -13.46 -16.74
C GLY A 258 2.30 -12.64 -15.47
N ALA A 259 2.82 -13.27 -14.42
CA ALA A 259 3.23 -12.58 -13.20
C ALA A 259 4.42 -11.63 -13.46
N ILE A 260 5.42 -12.09 -14.21
CA ILE A 260 6.57 -11.28 -14.66
C ILE A 260 6.08 -10.09 -15.50
N ASP A 261 5.18 -10.31 -16.45
CA ASP A 261 4.65 -9.27 -17.33
C ASP A 261 3.82 -8.24 -16.57
N ALA A 262 3.08 -8.66 -15.54
CA ALA A 262 2.36 -7.75 -14.66
C ALA A 262 3.34 -6.83 -13.89
N ALA A 263 4.37 -7.40 -13.27
CA ALA A 263 5.38 -6.62 -12.55
C ALA A 263 6.12 -5.62 -13.46
N ARG A 264 6.47 -6.04 -14.69
CA ARG A 264 7.07 -5.16 -15.71
C ARG A 264 6.15 -4.04 -16.19
N LYS A 265 4.84 -4.17 -15.99
CA LYS A 265 3.83 -3.14 -16.29
C LYS A 265 3.55 -2.22 -15.09
N ASN A 266 4.43 -2.20 -14.08
CA ASN A 266 4.31 -1.35 -12.88
C ASN A 266 3.08 -1.71 -12.02
N ILE A 267 2.71 -2.99 -12.02
CA ILE A 267 1.70 -3.56 -11.12
C ILE A 267 2.45 -4.25 -9.99
N LEU A 268 2.12 -3.93 -8.74
CA LEU A 268 2.70 -4.61 -7.59
C LEU A 268 2.10 -6.01 -7.45
N VAL A 269 2.91 -7.03 -7.66
CA VAL A 269 2.51 -8.44 -7.56
C VAL A 269 2.87 -8.96 -6.18
N LEU A 270 1.86 -9.44 -5.45
CA LEU A 270 2.00 -9.95 -4.09
C LEU A 270 1.77 -11.46 -4.10
N PHE A 271 2.68 -12.23 -3.49
CA PHE A 271 2.53 -13.67 -3.30
C PHE A 271 2.64 -14.05 -1.83
N ALA A 272 1.77 -14.95 -1.41
CA ALA A 272 1.89 -15.63 -0.12
C ALA A 272 3.23 -16.40 -0.04
N ALA A 273 3.90 -16.39 1.11
CA ALA A 273 5.21 -17.04 1.27
C ALA A 273 5.16 -18.59 1.23
N GLY A 274 4.00 -19.20 1.46
CA GLY A 274 3.84 -20.65 1.63
C GLY A 274 3.31 -21.02 3.02
N ASN A 275 2.82 -22.25 3.19
CA ASN A 275 2.19 -22.72 4.43
C ASN A 275 2.84 -23.99 5.01
N ASP A 276 4.10 -24.22 4.63
CA ASP A 276 4.84 -25.45 4.86
C ASP A 276 5.71 -25.40 6.12
N GLY A 277 5.43 -24.47 7.05
CA GLY A 277 6.15 -24.35 8.31
C GLY A 277 7.32 -23.38 8.27
N ASN A 278 7.63 -22.83 9.44
CA ASN A 278 8.51 -21.67 9.56
C ASN A 278 9.99 -21.96 9.44
N TYR A 279 10.42 -23.20 9.17
CA TYR A 279 11.80 -23.49 8.75
C TYR A 279 11.97 -23.55 7.23
N ASN A 280 10.87 -23.74 6.50
CA ASN A 280 10.86 -23.67 5.04
C ASN A 280 10.87 -22.22 4.55
N GLN A 281 11.54 -22.01 3.42
CA GLN A 281 11.60 -20.74 2.70
C GLN A 281 10.56 -20.71 1.57
N PRO A 282 10.31 -19.55 0.93
CA PRO A 282 9.27 -19.45 -0.09
C PRO A 282 9.60 -20.25 -1.35
N ASP A 283 8.58 -20.83 -1.97
CA ASP A 283 8.72 -21.52 -3.26
C ASP A 283 9.16 -20.56 -4.39
N VAL A 284 9.45 -21.12 -5.58
CA VAL A 284 9.94 -20.33 -6.70
C VAL A 284 8.96 -19.26 -7.19
N ILE A 285 7.64 -19.49 -7.11
CA ILE A 285 6.70 -18.47 -7.60
C ILE A 285 6.66 -17.31 -6.63
N SER A 286 6.61 -17.56 -5.32
CA SER A 286 6.66 -16.51 -4.31
C SER A 286 7.99 -15.75 -4.32
N GLY A 287 9.10 -16.45 -4.55
CA GLY A 287 10.45 -15.88 -4.63
C GLY A 287 10.94 -15.49 -6.03
N LEU A 288 10.06 -15.44 -7.04
CA LEU A 288 10.43 -15.32 -8.47
C LEU A 288 11.35 -14.12 -8.77
N ALA A 289 11.17 -13.02 -8.03
CA ALA A 289 11.99 -11.81 -8.15
C ALA A 289 13.48 -12.01 -7.82
N TYR A 290 13.85 -13.05 -7.06
CA TYR A 290 15.24 -13.43 -6.85
C TYR A 290 15.89 -13.93 -8.16
N PHE A 291 15.14 -14.65 -8.98
CA PHE A 291 15.63 -15.27 -10.21
C PHE A 291 15.40 -14.40 -11.45
N VAL A 292 14.50 -13.42 -11.34
CA VAL A 292 14.19 -12.42 -12.38
C VAL A 292 14.35 -11.03 -11.76
N PRO A 293 15.59 -10.52 -11.59
CA PRO A 293 15.85 -9.34 -10.76
C PRO A 293 15.11 -8.07 -11.19
N ASP A 294 14.80 -7.90 -12.48
CA ASP A 294 14.13 -6.71 -13.01
C ASP A 294 12.68 -6.52 -12.52
N ILE A 295 12.05 -7.57 -11.98
CA ILE A 295 10.71 -7.47 -11.40
C ILE A 295 10.69 -7.15 -9.90
N ALA A 296 11.83 -7.25 -9.21
CA ALA A 296 11.92 -7.08 -7.75
C ALA A 296 11.33 -5.75 -7.22
N PRO A 297 11.47 -4.60 -7.90
CA PRO A 297 10.82 -3.37 -7.47
C PRO A 297 9.28 -3.45 -7.37
N ASN A 298 8.64 -4.33 -8.16
CA ASN A 298 7.19 -4.51 -8.22
C ASN A 298 6.74 -5.88 -7.69
N TRP A 299 7.49 -6.47 -6.75
CA TRP A 299 7.21 -7.79 -6.21
C TRP A 299 7.34 -7.82 -4.69
N LEU A 300 6.42 -8.50 -3.98
CA LEU A 300 6.60 -8.81 -2.57
C LEU A 300 6.17 -10.25 -2.25
N SER A 301 6.99 -10.95 -1.47
CA SER A 301 6.57 -12.16 -0.75
C SER A 301 6.00 -11.78 0.62
N VAL A 302 4.97 -12.49 1.09
CA VAL A 302 4.26 -12.14 2.33
C VAL A 302 4.23 -13.31 3.31
N ALA A 303 4.97 -13.17 4.42
CA ALA A 303 4.95 -14.09 5.55
C ALA A 303 3.79 -13.78 6.51
N SER A 304 3.31 -14.80 7.22
CA SER A 304 2.19 -14.70 8.16
C SER A 304 2.67 -14.56 9.59
N VAL A 305 2.07 -13.64 10.34
CA VAL A 305 2.23 -13.50 11.80
C VAL A 305 0.95 -13.82 12.55
N ALA A 306 1.12 -14.18 13.81
CA ALA A 306 0.06 -14.46 14.78
C ALA A 306 0.19 -13.54 16.00
N GLN A 307 -0.95 -13.26 16.64
CA GLN A 307 -0.95 -12.71 18.00
C GLN A 307 -0.31 -13.69 18.96
N ASP A 308 0.66 -13.22 19.73
CA ASP A 308 1.22 -13.92 20.87
C ASP A 308 0.75 -13.25 22.16
N ALA A 309 -0.38 -13.72 22.69
CA ALA A 309 -0.95 -13.21 23.93
C ALA A 309 -0.07 -13.48 25.17
N ALA A 310 0.94 -14.34 25.06
CA ALA A 310 1.91 -14.62 26.12
C ALA A 310 3.19 -13.78 25.99
N SER A 311 3.34 -13.03 24.89
CA SER A 311 4.54 -12.22 24.63
C SER A 311 4.67 -11.08 25.65
N THR A 312 5.90 -10.91 26.15
CA THR A 312 6.30 -9.74 26.94
C THR A 312 7.05 -8.70 26.10
N ASN A 313 7.20 -8.94 24.79
CA ASN A 313 7.86 -8.01 23.88
C ASN A 313 6.97 -6.81 23.59
N SER A 314 7.59 -5.67 23.24
CA SER A 314 6.87 -4.46 22.82
C SER A 314 6.02 -4.68 21.56
N VAL A 315 6.36 -5.67 20.75
CA VAL A 315 5.60 -6.13 19.59
C VAL A 315 5.07 -7.53 19.89
N PRO A 316 3.78 -7.69 20.24
CA PRO A 316 3.21 -8.96 20.72
C PRO A 316 2.79 -9.89 19.57
N TYR A 317 3.63 -9.99 18.53
CA TYR A 317 3.39 -10.82 17.36
C TYR A 317 4.58 -11.73 17.11
N THR A 318 4.30 -12.94 16.63
CA THR A 318 5.31 -13.93 16.26
C THR A 318 4.99 -14.52 14.89
N ILE A 319 5.97 -15.10 14.21
CA ILE A 319 5.70 -15.80 12.96
C ILE A 319 4.70 -16.93 13.20
N SER A 320 3.72 -17.06 12.31
CA SER A 320 2.79 -18.18 12.38
C SER A 320 3.53 -19.49 12.16
N SER A 321 3.25 -20.52 12.96
CA SER A 321 3.97 -21.81 12.91
C SER A 321 3.82 -22.56 11.58
N PHE A 322 2.80 -22.23 10.78
CA PHE A 322 2.61 -22.75 9.43
C PHE A 322 3.27 -21.89 8.36
N SER A 323 3.58 -20.62 8.62
CA SER A 323 4.11 -19.72 7.57
C SER A 323 5.47 -20.22 7.14
N SER A 324 5.73 -20.33 5.84
CA SER A 324 7.12 -20.26 5.37
C SER A 324 7.71 -18.92 5.81
N ARG A 325 8.99 -18.92 6.18
CA ARG A 325 9.70 -17.69 6.56
C ARG A 325 10.10 -16.90 5.30
N CYS A 326 10.52 -15.64 5.45
CA CYS A 326 10.98 -14.87 4.30
C CYS A 326 12.24 -15.47 3.63
N GLY A 327 13.19 -16.00 4.40
CA GLY A 327 14.36 -16.71 3.87
C GLY A 327 15.14 -15.89 2.84
N TYR A 328 15.47 -16.50 1.71
CA TYR A 328 16.18 -15.84 0.59
C TYR A 328 15.41 -14.67 -0.03
N THR A 329 14.11 -14.54 0.23
CA THR A 329 13.28 -13.42 -0.25
C THR A 329 13.30 -12.22 0.69
N ALA A 330 14.04 -12.27 1.81
CA ALA A 330 13.99 -11.26 2.88
C ALA A 330 14.12 -9.80 2.40
N SER A 331 14.92 -9.53 1.36
CA SER A 331 15.09 -8.18 0.82
C SER A 331 13.85 -7.62 0.07
N PHE A 332 12.88 -8.46 -0.26
CA PHE A 332 11.58 -8.10 -0.85
C PHE A 332 10.40 -8.82 -0.17
N CYS A 333 10.56 -9.18 1.11
CA CYS A 333 9.53 -9.84 1.90
C CYS A 333 9.04 -8.94 3.03
N VAL A 334 7.74 -8.94 3.27
CA VAL A 334 7.11 -8.30 4.43
C VAL A 334 6.29 -9.33 5.19
N SER A 335 6.03 -9.04 6.46
CA SER A 335 5.16 -9.85 7.31
C SER A 335 3.81 -9.18 7.54
N SER A 336 2.76 -9.97 7.76
CA SER A 336 1.41 -9.44 7.95
C SER A 336 0.48 -10.42 8.71
N PRO A 337 -0.57 -9.96 9.41
CA PRO A 337 -1.51 -10.81 10.14
C PRO A 337 -2.12 -11.94 9.30
N GLY A 338 -1.89 -13.19 9.65
CA GLY A 338 -2.42 -14.35 8.91
C GLY A 338 -2.93 -15.51 9.75
N SER A 339 -2.91 -15.41 11.08
CA SER A 339 -3.50 -16.40 12.00
C SER A 339 -4.81 -15.91 12.63
N LYS A 340 -5.82 -16.77 12.66
CA LYS A 340 -7.17 -16.51 13.19
C LYS A 340 -7.74 -15.21 12.64
N ILE A 341 -7.67 -15.07 11.32
CA ILE A 341 -8.18 -13.90 10.62
C ILE A 341 -9.66 -14.12 10.30
N TYR A 342 -10.50 -13.27 10.86
CA TYR A 342 -11.93 -13.27 10.64
C TYR A 342 -12.27 -12.51 9.37
N SER A 343 -12.96 -13.15 8.43
CA SER A 343 -13.41 -12.52 7.19
C SER A 343 -14.60 -13.27 6.57
N THR A 344 -15.08 -12.77 5.44
CA THR A 344 -16.19 -13.31 4.68
C THR A 344 -15.93 -14.74 4.21
N VAL A 345 -16.93 -15.60 4.29
CA VAL A 345 -16.93 -16.96 3.80
C VAL A 345 -18.24 -17.28 3.09
N ALA A 346 -18.21 -18.33 2.28
CA ALA A 346 -19.37 -18.99 1.71
C ALA A 346 -19.48 -20.42 2.28
N ASN A 347 -20.60 -20.70 2.95
CA ASN A 347 -20.89 -21.99 3.59
C ASN A 347 -21.96 -22.76 2.81
N GLY A 348 -21.81 -24.08 2.70
CA GLY A 348 -22.78 -24.96 2.04
C GLY A 348 -22.10 -26.20 1.47
N SER A 349 -22.86 -27.02 0.76
CA SER A 349 -22.36 -28.21 0.03
C SER A 349 -22.81 -28.22 -1.43
N ASP A 350 -23.38 -27.13 -1.91
CA ASP A 350 -23.90 -26.96 -3.27
C ASP A 350 -23.61 -25.52 -3.72
N PRO A 351 -22.84 -25.29 -4.81
CA PRO A 351 -22.52 -23.98 -5.33
C PRO A 351 -23.75 -23.12 -5.62
N ALA A 352 -24.90 -23.73 -5.95
CA ALA A 352 -26.14 -23.03 -6.21
C ALA A 352 -26.83 -22.50 -4.93
N ASN A 353 -26.46 -23.04 -3.75
CA ASN A 353 -27.14 -22.78 -2.47
C ASN A 353 -26.16 -22.33 -1.37
N LEU A 354 -25.07 -21.67 -1.74
CA LEU A 354 -24.10 -21.14 -0.78
C LEU A 354 -24.67 -19.98 0.05
N VAL A 355 -24.40 -20.03 1.34
CA VAL A 355 -24.79 -19.02 2.32
C VAL A 355 -23.59 -18.14 2.65
N SER A 356 -23.77 -16.83 2.55
CA SER A 356 -22.79 -15.84 2.98
C SER A 356 -22.70 -15.82 4.51
N ASP A 357 -21.49 -15.88 5.05
CA ASP A 357 -21.22 -15.93 6.49
C ASP A 357 -19.80 -15.39 6.76
N TYR A 358 -19.35 -15.45 8.01
CA TYR A 358 -18.01 -15.01 8.41
C TYR A 358 -17.30 -16.10 9.20
N GLY A 359 -15.98 -16.21 9.01
CA GLY A 359 -15.20 -17.29 9.62
C GLY A 359 -13.73 -16.95 9.78
N ASN A 360 -13.11 -17.64 10.75
CA ASN A 360 -11.67 -17.58 10.96
C ASN A 360 -10.93 -18.54 10.03
N LYS A 361 -9.92 -18.04 9.33
CA LYS A 361 -8.94 -18.86 8.60
C LYS A 361 -7.52 -18.53 9.05
N ASN A 362 -6.60 -19.44 8.72
CA ASN A 362 -5.17 -19.30 8.94
C ASN A 362 -4.46 -19.53 7.61
N GLY A 363 -3.45 -18.71 7.32
CA GLY A 363 -2.59 -18.90 6.15
C GLY A 363 -1.81 -17.63 5.80
N THR A 364 -0.70 -17.79 5.09
CA THR A 364 -0.07 -16.69 4.35
C THR A 364 -1.02 -16.10 3.31
N SER A 365 -2.01 -16.88 2.87
CA SER A 365 -3.17 -16.44 2.10
C SER A 365 -4.03 -15.38 2.79
N MET A 366 -4.04 -15.30 4.12
CA MET A 366 -4.74 -14.28 4.90
C MET A 366 -3.83 -13.09 5.24
N ALA A 367 -2.51 -13.29 5.24
CA ALA A 367 -1.53 -12.22 5.42
C ALA A 367 -1.42 -11.31 4.19
N THR A 368 -1.35 -11.91 2.99
CA THR A 368 -1.23 -11.22 1.69
C THR A 368 -2.35 -10.20 1.41
N PRO A 369 -3.64 -10.47 1.68
CA PRO A 369 -4.70 -9.49 1.41
C PRO A 369 -4.70 -8.29 2.35
N HIS A 370 -4.12 -8.39 3.56
CA HIS A 370 -3.88 -7.20 4.39
C HIS A 370 -2.86 -6.26 3.72
N VAL A 371 -1.79 -6.82 3.15
CA VAL A 371 -0.80 -6.07 2.35
C VAL A 371 -1.46 -5.46 1.12
N THR A 372 -2.30 -6.23 0.42
CA THR A 372 -3.05 -5.78 -0.76
C THR A 372 -3.93 -4.57 -0.46
N GLY A 373 -4.71 -4.61 0.62
CA GLY A 373 -5.54 -3.47 1.02
C GLY A 373 -4.70 -2.29 1.52
N ALA A 374 -3.61 -2.53 2.26
CA ALA A 374 -2.69 -1.46 2.66
C ALA A 374 -2.08 -0.74 1.46
N VAL A 375 -1.69 -1.47 0.41
CA VAL A 375 -1.21 -0.90 -0.85
C VAL A 375 -2.30 -0.05 -1.51
N ALA A 376 -3.55 -0.50 -1.55
CA ALA A 376 -4.65 0.31 -2.09
C ALA A 376 -4.87 1.61 -1.29
N VAL A 377 -4.80 1.56 0.04
CA VAL A 377 -4.85 2.78 0.88
C VAL A 377 -3.69 3.73 0.53
N LEU A 378 -2.48 3.20 0.37
CA LEU A 378 -1.30 4.01 0.02
C LEU A 378 -1.35 4.57 -1.41
N LEU A 379 -1.94 3.86 -2.36
CA LEU A 379 -2.17 4.34 -3.73
C LEU A 379 -3.16 5.51 -3.77
N GLN A 380 -4.13 5.54 -2.85
CA GLN A 380 -4.98 6.72 -2.64
C GLN A 380 -4.18 7.87 -2.01
N ARG A 381 -3.38 7.59 -0.97
CA ARG A 381 -2.58 8.58 -0.23
C ARG A 381 -1.50 9.26 -1.08
N PHE A 382 -0.87 8.50 -1.96
CA PHE A 382 0.25 8.93 -2.81
C PHE A 382 -0.10 8.76 -4.30
N PRO A 383 -1.05 9.55 -4.82
CA PRO A 383 -1.60 9.34 -6.16
C PRO A 383 -0.58 9.56 -7.28
N TYR A 384 0.56 10.20 -7.00
CA TYR A 384 1.67 10.40 -7.94
C TYR A 384 2.73 9.29 -7.90
N MET A 385 2.74 8.40 -6.89
CA MET A 385 3.75 7.35 -6.77
C MET A 385 3.48 6.17 -7.71
N THR A 386 4.56 5.54 -8.19
CA THR A 386 4.52 4.24 -8.88
C THR A 386 4.25 3.11 -7.89
N SER A 387 3.89 1.93 -8.38
CA SER A 387 3.59 0.79 -7.49
C SER A 387 4.87 0.30 -6.79
N ALA A 388 6.03 0.40 -7.45
CA ALA A 388 7.33 0.15 -6.83
C ALA A 388 7.65 1.10 -5.67
N GLN A 389 7.36 2.39 -5.82
CA GLN A 389 7.54 3.35 -4.73
C GLN A 389 6.61 3.05 -3.55
N ILE A 390 5.38 2.60 -3.80
CA ILE A 390 4.48 2.14 -2.73
C ILE A 390 5.05 0.91 -2.01
N ALA A 391 5.65 -0.04 -2.73
CA ALA A 391 6.33 -1.18 -2.12
C ALA A 391 7.50 -0.73 -1.23
N ASP A 392 8.28 0.26 -1.66
CA ASP A 392 9.38 0.82 -0.87
C ASP A 392 8.89 1.55 0.38
N VAL A 393 7.82 2.35 0.28
CA VAL A 393 7.18 2.97 1.45
C VAL A 393 6.77 1.88 2.43
N LEU A 394 6.05 0.86 1.96
CA LEU A 394 5.55 -0.21 2.81
C LEU A 394 6.67 -0.96 3.54
N LYS A 395 7.71 -1.38 2.82
CA LYS A 395 8.91 -2.06 3.38
C LYS A 395 9.63 -1.19 4.40
N THR A 396 9.95 0.05 4.03
CA THR A 396 10.80 0.93 4.87
C THR A 396 10.08 1.51 6.08
N THR A 397 8.75 1.40 6.12
CA THR A 397 7.95 1.78 7.29
C THR A 397 7.49 0.60 8.13
N ALA A 398 7.83 -0.64 7.76
CA ALA A 398 7.47 -1.82 8.53
C ALA A 398 7.96 -1.71 10.00
N THR A 399 7.19 -2.31 10.90
CA THR A 399 7.58 -2.55 12.28
C THR A 399 8.59 -3.69 12.28
N ASP A 400 9.84 -3.34 12.58
CA ASP A 400 10.94 -4.28 12.75
C ASP A 400 10.58 -5.38 13.76
N MET A 401 10.79 -6.63 13.39
CA MET A 401 10.44 -7.81 14.17
C MET A 401 11.59 -8.79 14.08
N GLY A 402 11.92 -9.46 15.19
CA GLY A 402 13.02 -10.43 15.21
C GLY A 402 14.37 -9.74 15.42
N ALA A 403 15.34 -10.05 14.57
CA ALA A 403 16.66 -9.42 14.63
C ALA A 403 16.58 -7.98 14.07
N PRO A 404 17.38 -7.02 14.57
CA PRO A 404 17.30 -5.66 14.08
C PRO A 404 17.54 -5.54 12.56
N GLY A 405 16.59 -4.97 11.84
CA GLY A 405 16.66 -4.77 10.40
C GLY A 405 16.12 -5.95 9.60
N ILE A 406 16.56 -6.09 8.35
CA ILE A 406 16.07 -7.16 7.47
C ILE A 406 16.57 -8.51 7.99
N ASP A 407 15.65 -9.45 8.23
CA ASP A 407 16.00 -10.80 8.67
C ASP A 407 15.29 -11.92 7.89
N ALA A 408 15.80 -13.15 8.04
CA ALA A 408 15.28 -14.32 7.34
C ALA A 408 13.89 -14.75 7.81
N LEU A 409 13.43 -14.30 8.98
CA LEU A 409 12.16 -14.73 9.56
C LEU A 409 11.02 -13.84 9.08
N TYR A 410 11.17 -12.53 9.25
CA TYR A 410 10.14 -11.52 9.03
C TYR A 410 10.40 -10.62 7.83
N GLY A 411 11.57 -10.72 7.18
CA GLY A 411 11.95 -9.85 6.08
C GLY A 411 12.18 -8.44 6.59
N TRP A 412 11.49 -7.46 6.00
CA TRP A 412 11.49 -6.07 6.48
C TRP A 412 10.71 -5.87 7.79
N GLY A 413 9.99 -6.89 8.27
CA GLY A 413 9.11 -6.81 9.45
C GLY A 413 7.63 -6.75 9.10
N MET A 414 6.79 -6.51 10.11
CA MET A 414 5.34 -6.46 9.91
C MET A 414 4.92 -5.11 9.32
N ILE A 415 4.08 -5.10 8.29
CA ILE A 415 3.60 -3.85 7.68
C ILE A 415 2.95 -2.92 8.72
N ASN A 416 3.21 -1.61 8.59
CA ASN A 416 2.66 -0.58 9.47
C ASN A 416 2.06 0.54 8.63
N LEU A 417 0.75 0.47 8.41
CA LEU A 417 0.01 1.40 7.56
C LEU A 417 -0.04 2.81 8.17
N GLY A 418 -0.17 2.92 9.49
CA GLY A 418 -0.13 4.20 10.21
C GLY A 418 1.18 4.95 10.05
N LYS A 419 2.31 4.24 10.02
CA LYS A 419 3.62 4.84 9.67
C LYS A 419 3.76 5.09 8.17
N ALA A 420 3.25 4.20 7.32
CA ALA A 420 3.37 4.29 5.87
C ALA A 420 2.70 5.53 5.25
N ILE A 421 1.56 5.98 5.77
CA ILE A 421 0.85 7.18 5.28
C ILE A 421 1.64 8.49 5.47
N ASN A 422 2.72 8.46 6.26
CA ASN A 422 3.61 9.60 6.55
C ASN A 422 4.80 9.71 5.57
N GLY A 423 4.87 8.83 4.57
CA GLY A 423 5.93 8.80 3.55
C GLY A 423 6.96 7.69 3.78
N PRO A 424 8.03 7.63 2.98
CA PRO A 424 9.06 6.60 3.12
C PRO A 424 9.77 6.68 4.48
N GLY A 425 10.24 5.54 5.00
CA GLY A 425 11.04 5.48 6.24
C GLY A 425 12.54 5.40 5.99
N MET A 426 12.94 5.08 4.75
CA MET A 426 14.32 4.93 4.33
C MET A 426 14.43 5.14 2.82
N PHE A 427 15.49 5.80 2.37
CA PHE A 427 15.96 5.72 0.98
C PHE A 427 17.07 4.67 0.95
N TYR A 428 16.69 3.43 0.70
CA TYR A 428 17.62 2.31 0.76
C TYR A 428 18.33 2.09 -0.58
N THR A 429 19.44 1.38 -0.52
CA THR A 429 20.21 0.87 -1.66
C THR A 429 20.64 -0.57 -1.35
N VAL A 430 21.41 -1.19 -2.24
CA VAL A 430 21.97 -2.53 -1.98
C VAL A 430 22.86 -2.55 -0.73
N GLU A 431 23.49 -1.43 -0.37
CA GLU A 431 24.31 -1.26 0.83
C GLU A 431 23.52 -1.45 2.13
N ASP A 432 22.23 -1.14 2.12
CA ASP A 432 21.32 -1.33 3.27
C ASP A 432 20.81 -2.78 3.38
N ILE A 433 20.98 -3.59 2.33
CA ILE A 433 20.54 -4.98 2.31
C ILE A 433 21.69 -5.88 2.83
N PRO A 434 21.45 -6.72 3.86
CA PRO A 434 22.42 -7.71 4.31
C PRO A 434 22.88 -8.61 3.15
N ALA A 435 24.18 -8.91 3.10
CA ALA A 435 24.79 -9.56 1.94
C ALA A 435 24.16 -10.92 1.60
N GLU A 436 23.75 -11.66 2.62
CA GLU A 436 23.07 -12.95 2.54
C GLU A 436 21.66 -12.88 1.92
N PHE A 437 21.01 -11.71 1.90
CA PHE A 437 19.67 -11.52 1.35
C PHE A 437 19.67 -10.75 0.03
N ARG A 438 20.85 -10.46 -0.53
CA ARG A 438 20.97 -9.75 -1.81
C ARG A 438 20.56 -10.65 -2.97
N ILE A 439 19.74 -10.08 -3.86
CA ILE A 439 19.42 -10.70 -5.15
C ILE A 439 20.68 -10.69 -6.01
N PRO A 440 21.08 -11.85 -6.60
CA PRO A 440 22.17 -11.91 -7.58
C PRO A 440 21.80 -11.15 -8.85
N ASP A 441 22.22 -9.90 -8.93
CA ASP A 441 21.87 -9.01 -10.03
C ASP A 441 23.10 -8.30 -10.61
N PRO A 442 23.69 -8.82 -11.70
CA PRO A 442 24.83 -8.19 -12.35
C PRO A 442 24.47 -6.86 -13.04
N THR A 443 23.18 -6.55 -13.21
CA THR A 443 22.71 -5.34 -13.90
C THR A 443 22.33 -4.21 -12.94
N GLY A 444 22.15 -4.50 -11.65
CA GLY A 444 21.89 -3.52 -10.60
C GLY A 444 20.49 -2.88 -10.65
N VAL A 445 19.50 -3.60 -11.17
CA VAL A 445 18.09 -3.18 -11.30
C VAL A 445 17.21 -3.59 -10.12
N ALA A 446 17.59 -4.63 -9.36
CA ALA A 446 16.75 -5.26 -8.34
C ALA A 446 16.32 -4.31 -7.22
N TYR A 447 17.22 -3.39 -6.84
CA TYR A 447 17.01 -2.42 -5.76
C TYR A 447 16.73 -1.01 -6.28
N GLY A 448 16.43 -0.88 -7.57
CA GLY A 448 16.13 0.40 -8.20
C GLY A 448 17.32 1.38 -8.19
N PRO A 449 17.05 2.66 -8.52
CA PRO A 449 18.08 3.69 -8.50
C PRO A 449 18.48 4.06 -7.06
N THR A 450 19.71 4.54 -6.89
CA THR A 450 20.22 5.05 -5.59
C THR A 450 19.60 6.38 -5.16
N GLN A 451 18.65 6.89 -5.93
CA GLN A 451 17.91 8.12 -5.66
C GLN A 451 16.42 7.79 -5.61
N PHE A 452 15.79 8.08 -4.47
CA PHE A 452 14.34 8.13 -4.41
C PHE A 452 13.86 9.37 -5.14
N VAL A 453 13.10 9.19 -6.22
CA VAL A 453 12.58 10.29 -7.04
C VAL A 453 11.21 10.72 -6.53
N ALA A 454 11.16 11.82 -5.79
CA ALA A 454 9.92 12.45 -5.38
C ALA A 454 9.45 13.41 -6.48
N ASN A 455 8.72 12.88 -7.47
CA ASN A 455 8.08 13.66 -8.51
C ASN A 455 6.70 14.14 -8.02
N ILE A 456 6.64 15.39 -7.55
CA ILE A 456 5.38 16.03 -7.14
C ILE A 456 4.88 16.85 -8.34
N PRO A 457 3.97 16.31 -9.16
CA PRO A 457 3.84 16.75 -10.55
C PRO A 457 3.09 18.08 -10.71
N GLY A 458 2.38 18.53 -9.68
CA GLY A 458 1.38 19.58 -9.74
C GLY A 458 -0.03 19.01 -9.93
N ARG A 459 -1.06 19.71 -9.42
CA ARG A 459 -2.45 19.27 -9.60
C ARG A 459 -2.88 19.36 -11.06
N GLY A 460 -3.65 18.38 -11.53
CA GLY A 460 -4.09 18.28 -12.93
C GLY A 460 -3.06 17.68 -13.88
N ALA A 461 -1.86 17.38 -13.40
CA ALA A 461 -0.85 16.68 -14.17
C ALA A 461 -1.30 15.25 -14.47
N GLU A 462 -0.88 14.74 -15.63
CA GLU A 462 -1.05 13.33 -15.96
C GLU A 462 0.17 12.56 -15.48
N VAL A 463 -0.06 11.50 -14.72
CA VAL A 463 0.98 10.58 -14.23
C VAL A 463 0.83 9.24 -14.92
N ASP A 464 1.95 8.53 -15.08
CA ASP A 464 2.05 7.27 -15.81
C ASP A 464 1.49 7.36 -17.26
N ALA A 465 1.64 8.52 -17.89
CA ALA A 465 1.14 8.80 -19.24
C ALA A 465 1.67 7.76 -20.26
N GLY A 466 0.79 7.31 -21.15
CA GLY A 466 1.11 6.28 -22.16
C GLY A 466 1.18 4.84 -21.62
N THR A 467 0.89 4.62 -20.34
CA THR A 467 0.77 3.27 -19.75
C THR A 467 -0.71 2.90 -19.49
N LEU A 468 -0.96 1.65 -19.08
CA LEU A 468 -2.29 1.19 -18.65
C LEU A 468 -2.78 1.85 -17.35
N HIS A 469 -1.91 2.56 -16.63
CA HIS A 469 -2.21 3.21 -15.35
C HIS A 469 -2.20 4.74 -15.43
N ALA A 470 -2.20 5.28 -16.66
CA ALA A 470 -2.32 6.71 -16.92
C ALA A 470 -3.54 7.30 -16.21
N ARG A 471 -3.33 8.38 -15.45
CA ARG A 471 -4.39 9.03 -14.65
C ARG A 471 -4.08 10.51 -14.43
N LYS A 472 -5.12 11.29 -14.11
CA LYS A 472 -4.97 12.67 -13.63
C LYS A 472 -4.70 12.70 -12.12
N CYS A 473 -3.68 13.43 -11.74
CA CYS A 473 -3.30 13.67 -10.34
C CYS A 473 -3.96 14.97 -9.87
N ASP A 474 -5.25 14.91 -9.53
CA ASP A 474 -6.04 16.09 -9.12
C ASP A 474 -6.05 16.33 -7.60
N ASP A 475 -5.52 15.38 -6.83
CA ASP A 475 -5.46 15.44 -5.38
C ASP A 475 -4.56 16.60 -4.88
N PHE A 476 -4.83 17.08 -3.67
CA PHE A 476 -4.00 18.10 -3.01
C PHE A 476 -2.52 17.72 -2.98
N HIS A 477 -2.22 16.46 -2.68
CA HIS A 477 -0.87 15.92 -2.53
C HIS A 477 -0.06 15.94 -3.83
N CYS A 478 -0.71 16.01 -4.99
CA CYS A 478 -0.04 16.19 -6.27
C CYS A 478 0.59 17.59 -6.40
N GLY A 479 0.10 18.60 -5.67
CA GLY A 479 0.66 19.95 -5.64
C GLY A 479 1.53 20.24 -4.42
N TRP A 480 1.21 19.63 -3.28
CA TRP A 480 1.95 19.80 -2.02
C TRP A 480 1.96 18.48 -1.25
N GLU A 481 3.14 17.88 -1.12
CA GLU A 481 3.36 16.67 -0.35
C GLU A 481 4.15 16.96 0.93
N ILE A 482 3.86 16.21 2.00
CA ILE A 482 4.58 16.26 3.27
C ILE A 482 5.06 14.85 3.62
N TYR A 483 6.37 14.66 3.74
CA TYR A 483 6.95 13.49 4.38
C TYR A 483 7.36 13.85 5.81
N SER A 484 6.69 13.20 6.76
CA SER A 484 6.85 13.47 8.19
C SER A 484 7.63 12.38 8.93
N ASN A 485 7.85 11.23 8.30
CA ASN A 485 8.75 10.21 8.82
C ASN A 485 10.19 10.72 8.91
N ASN A 486 10.96 10.16 9.85
CA ASN A 486 12.41 10.23 9.82
C ASN A 486 12.90 9.30 8.71
N ILE A 487 13.70 9.81 7.77
CA ILE A 487 14.18 9.05 6.62
C ILE A 487 15.67 8.77 6.74
N SER A 488 16.05 7.50 6.77
CA SER A 488 17.45 7.02 6.82
C SER A 488 17.88 6.34 5.51
N GLY A 489 19.03 5.65 5.52
CA GLY A 489 19.50 4.80 4.41
C GLY A 489 20.66 5.39 3.61
N HIS A 490 21.25 4.59 2.71
CA HIS A 490 22.39 5.03 1.89
C HIS A 490 21.98 5.77 0.61
N GLY A 491 20.72 5.68 0.22
CA GLY A 491 20.16 6.37 -0.94
C GLY A 491 20.04 7.88 -0.71
N GLY A 492 19.74 8.61 -1.78
CA GLY A 492 19.45 10.04 -1.71
C GLY A 492 18.08 10.40 -2.25
N LEU A 493 17.83 11.70 -2.36
CA LEU A 493 16.53 12.25 -2.75
C LEU A 493 16.68 13.10 -4.00
N THR A 494 15.91 12.80 -5.03
CA THR A 494 15.70 13.70 -6.16
C THR A 494 14.30 14.28 -6.10
N LYS A 495 14.19 15.60 -5.88
CA LYS A 495 12.93 16.34 -5.96
C LYS A 495 12.74 16.88 -7.37
N GLU A 496 11.66 16.46 -8.01
CA GLU A 496 11.23 16.95 -9.32
C GLU A 496 9.71 17.17 -9.39
N GLY A 497 9.22 17.59 -10.55
CA GLY A 497 7.85 18.05 -10.72
C GLY A 497 7.62 19.46 -10.16
N ALA A 498 6.58 20.12 -10.67
CA ALA A 498 6.32 21.54 -10.38
C ALA A 498 5.86 21.81 -8.94
N GLY A 499 5.36 20.79 -8.23
CA GLY A 499 4.81 20.92 -6.89
C GLY A 499 5.86 21.04 -5.79
N ILE A 500 5.36 21.09 -4.55
CA ILE A 500 6.14 21.28 -3.33
C ILE A 500 6.29 19.93 -2.62
N LEU A 501 7.50 19.61 -2.19
CA LEU A 501 7.75 18.57 -1.20
C LEU A 501 8.24 19.22 0.08
N GLU A 502 7.61 18.90 1.18
CA GLU A 502 8.00 19.32 2.52
C GLU A 502 8.55 18.13 3.32
N LEU A 503 9.73 18.31 3.92
CA LEU A 503 10.34 17.35 4.83
C LEU A 503 10.31 17.91 6.25
N THR A 504 9.55 17.26 7.13
CA THR A 504 9.43 17.69 8.55
C THR A 504 10.17 16.78 9.52
N GLY A 505 10.53 15.56 9.10
CA GLY A 505 11.28 14.60 9.91
C GLY A 505 12.76 14.94 10.08
N THR A 506 13.44 14.13 10.91
CA THR A 506 14.90 14.08 11.01
C THR A 506 15.43 13.14 9.95
N ASN A 507 15.96 13.69 8.85
CA ASN A 507 16.40 12.89 7.71
C ASN A 507 17.92 12.74 7.70
N THR A 508 18.37 11.49 7.83
CA THR A 508 19.77 11.10 7.99
C THR A 508 20.32 10.29 6.83
N TYR A 509 19.55 10.17 5.74
CA TYR A 509 19.98 9.46 4.54
C TYR A 509 21.31 10.03 4.00
N ALA A 510 22.18 9.15 3.50
CA ALA A 510 23.56 9.48 3.17
C ALA A 510 23.71 10.04 1.74
N GLY A 511 22.87 9.58 0.81
CA GLY A 511 22.92 10.01 -0.58
C GLY A 511 22.56 11.50 -0.75
N PRO A 512 23.00 12.14 -1.85
CA PRO A 512 22.79 13.56 -2.06
C PRO A 512 21.31 13.90 -2.23
N THR A 513 20.95 15.13 -1.90
CA THR A 513 19.64 15.71 -2.20
C THR A 513 19.75 16.61 -3.43
N LEU A 514 19.07 16.24 -4.51
CA LEU A 514 19.02 16.99 -5.76
C LEU A 514 17.65 17.65 -5.88
N VAL A 515 17.62 18.98 -6.00
CA VAL A 515 16.38 19.73 -6.25
C VAL A 515 16.36 20.13 -7.71
N ASN A 516 15.76 19.29 -8.55
CA ASN A 516 15.72 19.47 -10.00
C ASN A 516 14.63 20.46 -10.42
N GLN A 517 13.44 20.35 -9.83
CA GLN A 517 12.28 21.17 -10.16
C GLN A 517 11.34 21.37 -8.96
N GLY A 518 10.57 22.46 -9.02
CA GLY A 518 9.62 22.82 -7.96
C GLY A 518 10.34 23.18 -6.66
N ARG A 519 9.63 23.08 -5.54
CA ARG A 519 10.16 23.46 -4.23
C ARG A 519 10.41 22.25 -3.34
N LEU A 520 11.59 22.20 -2.72
CA LEU A 520 11.86 21.39 -1.54
C LEU A 520 11.87 22.32 -0.31
N ALA A 521 10.90 22.17 0.57
CA ALA A 521 10.86 22.87 1.87
C ALA A 521 11.40 21.93 2.95
N VAL A 522 12.50 22.32 3.60
CA VAL A 522 13.06 21.56 4.73
C VAL A 522 12.66 22.28 6.02
N ASN A 523 11.72 21.69 6.76
CA ASN A 523 11.24 22.20 8.05
C ASN A 523 11.68 21.31 9.23
N GLY A 524 12.17 20.10 8.94
CA GLY A 524 12.94 19.27 9.86
C GLY A 524 14.44 19.40 9.63
N SER A 525 15.12 18.29 9.36
CA SER A 525 16.54 18.31 8.99
C SER A 525 16.88 17.35 7.85
N VAL A 526 17.90 17.68 7.08
CA VAL A 526 18.54 16.82 6.07
C VAL A 526 20.05 16.89 6.28
N THR A 527 20.70 15.77 6.58
CA THR A 527 22.15 15.75 6.84
C THR A 527 23.01 15.78 5.59
N SER A 528 22.50 15.24 4.47
CA SER A 528 23.24 15.15 3.21
C SER A 528 23.40 16.51 2.51
N ALA A 529 24.27 16.55 1.51
CA ALA A 529 24.48 17.74 0.70
C ALA A 529 23.29 18.01 -0.22
N VAL A 530 22.83 19.26 -0.24
CA VAL A 530 21.72 19.74 -1.07
C VAL A 530 22.29 20.52 -2.27
N SER A 531 21.90 20.10 -3.47
CA SER A 531 22.24 20.76 -4.74
C SER A 531 20.97 21.22 -5.44
N VAL A 532 20.82 22.53 -5.61
CA VAL A 532 19.66 23.14 -6.27
C VAL A 532 20.00 23.39 -7.73
N GLN A 533 19.32 22.70 -8.63
CA GLN A 533 19.52 22.76 -10.07
C GLN A 533 18.69 23.87 -10.72
N ASN A 534 18.86 24.05 -12.03
CA ASN A 534 18.07 24.98 -12.82
C ASN A 534 16.56 24.69 -12.71
N GLY A 535 15.79 25.66 -12.20
CA GLY A 535 14.34 25.52 -11.97
C GLY A 535 13.95 24.88 -10.63
N GLY A 536 14.93 24.46 -9.83
CA GLY A 536 14.74 24.00 -8.46
C GLY A 536 14.74 25.16 -7.45
N ILE A 537 13.97 24.98 -6.37
CA ILE A 537 13.92 25.92 -5.25
C ILE A 537 14.10 25.13 -3.96
N VAL A 538 15.06 25.52 -3.11
CA VAL A 538 15.11 25.04 -1.72
C VAL A 538 14.66 26.14 -0.76
N GLY A 539 13.90 25.76 0.27
CA GLY A 539 13.45 26.67 1.31
C GLY A 539 13.15 25.97 2.63
N GLY A 540 12.28 26.58 3.44
CA GLY A 540 11.94 26.10 4.78
C GLY A 540 12.82 26.68 5.87
N SER A 541 12.49 26.39 7.12
CA SER A 541 13.15 26.95 8.32
C SER A 541 14.01 25.94 9.09
N GLY A 542 14.24 24.78 8.49
CA GLY A 542 14.97 23.67 9.09
C GLY A 542 16.49 23.77 8.91
N THR A 543 17.14 22.60 8.93
CA THR A 543 18.59 22.46 8.75
C THR A 543 18.91 21.57 7.56
N VAL A 544 19.81 22.00 6.69
CA VAL A 544 20.40 21.17 5.63
C VAL A 544 21.89 20.97 5.87
N GLY A 545 22.50 19.98 5.19
CA GLY A 545 23.94 19.72 5.23
C GLY A 545 24.77 20.85 4.60
N SER A 546 25.51 20.56 3.52
CA SER A 546 26.06 21.63 2.67
C SER A 546 25.05 22.04 1.61
N LEU A 547 25.06 23.30 1.17
CA LEU A 547 24.13 23.83 0.19
C LEU A 547 24.87 24.42 -1.02
N THR A 548 24.56 23.95 -2.22
CA THR A 548 25.04 24.53 -3.48
C THR A 548 23.86 24.96 -4.34
N ALA A 549 23.76 26.25 -4.60
CA ALA A 549 22.84 26.81 -5.60
C ALA A 549 23.57 26.90 -6.94
N ARG A 550 23.18 26.06 -7.89
CA ARG A 550 23.77 26.03 -9.24
C ARG A 550 23.14 27.09 -10.13
N GLN A 551 23.68 27.25 -11.34
CA GLN A 551 23.08 28.14 -12.36
C GLN A 551 21.58 27.86 -12.53
N GLY A 552 20.74 28.88 -12.35
CA GLY A 552 19.28 28.80 -12.42
C GLY A 552 18.59 28.22 -11.19
N GLY A 553 19.33 27.79 -10.16
CA GLY A 553 18.80 27.32 -8.89
C GLY A 553 18.50 28.46 -7.93
N THR A 554 17.42 28.33 -7.15
CA THR A 554 16.97 29.35 -6.20
C THR A 554 17.02 28.86 -4.75
N VAL A 555 17.55 29.68 -3.85
CA VAL A 555 17.43 29.49 -2.40
C VAL A 555 16.46 30.54 -1.87
N ALA A 556 15.39 30.10 -1.20
CA ALA A 556 14.32 30.93 -0.66
C ALA A 556 13.96 30.44 0.77
N PRO A 557 14.71 30.90 1.80
CA PRO A 557 14.51 30.48 3.19
C PRO A 557 13.08 30.67 3.69
N GLY A 558 12.71 29.90 4.72
CA GLY A 558 11.43 30.05 5.41
C GLY A 558 10.20 29.57 4.63
N ASN A 559 9.02 29.87 5.19
CA ASN A 559 7.68 29.61 4.63
C ASN A 559 6.88 30.92 4.62
N SER A 560 7.45 31.99 4.04
CA SER A 560 7.47 33.38 4.54
C SER A 560 8.83 33.66 5.20
N ILE A 561 9.01 34.83 5.80
CA ILE A 561 10.24 35.25 6.48
C ILE A 561 10.74 34.17 7.44
N GLY A 562 11.94 33.63 7.18
CA GLY A 562 12.52 32.58 8.00
C GLY A 562 14.02 32.40 7.85
N THR A 563 14.59 31.55 8.70
CA THR A 563 16.02 31.20 8.65
C THR A 563 16.19 29.76 8.22
N LEU A 564 16.90 29.54 7.10
CA LEU A 564 17.38 28.22 6.70
C LEU A 564 18.79 28.01 7.26
N ASN A 565 18.97 26.97 8.05
CA ASN A 565 20.26 26.63 8.65
C ASN A 565 21.05 25.69 7.73
N VAL A 566 22.34 25.94 7.57
CA VAL A 566 23.25 25.13 6.75
C VAL A 566 24.41 24.70 7.63
N ALA A 567 24.49 23.40 7.93
CA ALA A 567 25.52 22.84 8.79
C ALA A 567 26.91 22.84 8.14
N GLY A 568 26.96 22.86 6.80
CA GLY A 568 28.19 22.88 6.02
C GLY A 568 28.47 24.23 5.35
N ASN A 569 29.10 24.16 4.18
CA ASN A 569 29.36 25.33 3.35
C ASN A 569 28.11 25.71 2.54
N VAL A 570 27.99 26.99 2.22
CA VAL A 570 27.03 27.53 1.25
C VAL A 570 27.79 28.07 0.04
N SER A 571 27.38 27.67 -1.16
CA SER A 571 27.95 28.18 -2.42
C SER A 571 26.85 28.62 -3.38
N PHE A 572 26.99 29.81 -3.94
CA PHE A 572 26.18 30.33 -5.03
C PHE A 572 27.04 30.42 -6.31
N GLU A 573 26.73 29.59 -7.31
CA GLU A 573 27.38 29.64 -8.63
C GLU A 573 26.84 30.82 -9.46
N PRO A 574 27.60 31.35 -10.44
CA PRO A 574 27.12 32.40 -11.34
C PRO A 574 25.77 32.06 -11.97
N GLY A 575 24.81 32.98 -11.87
CA GLY A 575 23.46 32.82 -12.40
C GLY A 575 22.49 32.04 -11.49
N SER A 576 22.89 31.73 -10.25
CA SER A 576 21.98 31.30 -9.19
C SER A 576 21.22 32.49 -8.58
N ARG A 577 20.17 32.20 -7.78
CA ARG A 577 19.30 33.22 -7.18
C ARG A 577 19.14 33.01 -5.68
N TYR A 578 19.29 34.08 -4.90
CA TYR A 578 18.88 34.14 -3.50
C TYR A 578 17.62 35.01 -3.39
N ALA A 579 16.48 34.39 -3.07
CA ALA A 579 15.20 35.08 -2.89
C ALA A 579 14.98 35.38 -1.41
N VAL A 580 14.66 36.64 -1.10
CA VAL A 580 14.60 37.17 0.26
C VAL A 580 13.30 37.95 0.43
N GLU A 581 12.46 37.51 1.36
CA GLU A 581 11.34 38.28 1.86
C GLU A 581 11.80 39.23 2.98
N VAL A 582 11.26 40.46 2.99
CA VAL A 582 11.51 41.46 4.04
C VAL A 582 10.20 41.99 4.61
N GLY A 583 10.18 42.13 5.94
CA GLY A 583 9.02 42.60 6.70
C GLY A 583 9.18 44.05 7.14
N PRO A 584 8.07 44.79 7.37
CA PRO A 584 8.11 46.18 7.84
C PRO A 584 8.71 46.32 9.25
N ASN A 585 8.82 45.21 9.99
CA ASN A 585 9.44 45.10 11.30
C ASN A 585 10.97 44.89 11.25
N GLY A 586 11.58 44.91 10.05
CA GLY A 586 13.00 44.69 9.84
C GLY A 586 13.43 43.22 9.87
N GLN A 587 12.48 42.29 9.98
CA GLN A 587 12.78 40.86 9.80
C GLN A 587 12.97 40.56 8.31
N SER A 588 13.80 39.58 8.01
CA SER A 588 14.08 39.15 6.64
C SER A 588 14.50 37.69 6.59
N ASP A 589 14.41 37.10 5.42
CA ASP A 589 14.96 35.78 5.19
C ASP A 589 16.46 35.74 5.44
N ARG A 590 16.90 34.62 6.02
CA ARG A 590 18.29 34.41 6.36
C ARG A 590 18.74 33.00 5.99
N ILE A 591 19.94 32.91 5.43
CA ILE A 591 20.73 31.67 5.43
C ILE A 591 21.75 31.77 6.55
N GLN A 592 21.75 30.80 7.46
CA GLN A 592 22.72 30.73 8.56
C GLN A 592 23.63 29.52 8.34
N SER A 593 24.85 29.78 7.88
CA SER A 593 25.88 28.76 7.64
C SER A 593 26.85 28.65 8.82
N SER A 594 27.17 27.42 9.25
CA SER A 594 28.32 27.17 10.14
C SER A 594 29.64 26.96 9.40
N GLY A 595 29.60 26.73 8.07
CA GLY A 595 30.76 26.73 7.20
C GLY A 595 30.98 28.06 6.47
N SER A 596 31.82 28.03 5.44
CA SER A 596 32.08 29.19 4.57
C SER A 596 30.89 29.51 3.66
N ALA A 597 30.70 30.79 3.36
CA ALA A 597 29.76 31.26 2.34
C ALA A 597 30.56 31.78 1.13
N THR A 598 30.42 31.12 -0.03
CA THR A 598 31.06 31.51 -1.28
C THR A 598 30.02 32.07 -2.25
N ILE A 599 30.23 33.29 -2.74
CA ILE A 599 29.34 33.95 -3.69
C ILE A 599 30.12 34.15 -4.99
N GLY A 600 29.94 33.24 -5.95
CA GLY A 600 30.59 33.30 -7.26
C GLY A 600 29.93 34.29 -8.23
N GLY A 601 28.74 34.79 -7.89
CA GLY A 601 27.90 35.67 -8.72
C GLY A 601 26.46 35.15 -8.75
N GLY A 602 25.49 35.99 -9.14
CA GLY A 602 24.06 35.62 -9.12
C GLY A 602 23.15 36.84 -8.89
N GLU A 603 21.87 36.57 -8.66
CA GLU A 603 20.84 37.56 -8.35
C GLU A 603 20.43 37.46 -6.88
N VAL A 604 20.35 38.61 -6.18
CA VAL A 604 19.59 38.72 -4.93
C VAL A 604 18.26 39.37 -5.27
N ALA A 605 17.18 38.65 -5.02
CA ALA A 605 15.83 39.09 -5.29
C ALA A 605 15.10 39.39 -3.99
N VAL A 606 14.68 40.64 -3.82
CA VAL A 606 14.03 41.10 -2.58
C VAL A 606 12.56 41.38 -2.83
N THR A 607 11.68 40.78 -2.04
CA THR A 607 10.23 41.02 -2.03
C THR A 607 9.76 41.44 -0.64
N LEU A 608 8.66 42.18 -0.55
CA LEU A 608 7.97 42.32 0.74
C LEU A 608 7.33 40.98 1.12
N GLU A 609 7.22 40.72 2.42
CA GLU A 609 6.43 39.60 2.93
C GLU A 609 5.03 39.59 2.30
N ASN A 610 4.58 38.44 1.81
CA ASN A 610 3.28 38.26 1.15
C ASN A 610 3.09 39.07 -0.15
N SER A 611 4.17 39.59 -0.74
CA SER A 611 4.14 40.28 -2.03
C SER A 611 4.90 39.49 -3.09
N PRO A 612 4.30 39.24 -4.27
CA PRO A 612 5.02 38.64 -5.39
C PRO A 612 5.93 39.65 -6.12
N ASN A 613 5.78 40.95 -5.84
CA ASN A 613 6.52 42.00 -6.54
C ASN A 613 7.90 42.20 -5.92
N LEU A 614 8.91 42.19 -6.79
CA LEU A 614 10.26 42.60 -6.43
C LEU A 614 10.29 44.07 -6.04
N LEU A 615 11.04 44.39 -5.00
CA LEU A 615 11.35 45.75 -4.63
C LEU A 615 12.25 46.38 -5.71
N THR A 616 11.91 47.59 -6.10
CA THR A 616 12.77 48.43 -6.93
C THR A 616 14.00 48.87 -6.14
N GLN A 617 15.05 49.27 -6.84
CA GLN A 617 16.27 49.79 -6.21
C GLN A 617 16.01 51.01 -5.30
N SER A 618 14.96 51.80 -5.58
CA SER A 618 14.55 52.93 -4.73
C SER A 618 13.80 52.54 -3.44
N GLU A 619 13.26 51.33 -3.40
CA GLU A 619 12.52 50.78 -2.26
C GLU A 619 13.43 49.99 -1.30
N VAL A 620 14.54 49.45 -1.81
CA VAL A 620 15.63 48.88 -1.00
C VAL A 620 16.51 50.05 -0.51
N ARG A 621 16.22 50.58 0.69
CA ARG A 621 16.95 51.72 1.29
C ARG A 621 17.92 51.34 2.38
#